data_AF-A0A5C6RXV3-F1
#
_entry.id   AF-A0A5C6RXV3-F1
#
_cell.length_a   1.000
_cell.length_b   1.000
_cell.length_c   1.000
_cell.angle_alpha   90.00
_cell.angle_beta   90.00
_cell.angle_gamma   90.00
#
_symmetry.space_group_name_H-M   'P 1'
#
loop_
_entity.id
_entity.type
_entity.pdbx_description
1 polymer ?
#
loop_
_entity_poly.entity_id
_entity_poly.type
_entity_poly.pdbx_seq_one_letter_code
_entity_poly.pdbx_strand_id
1 'polypeptide(L)'
;METLIKLKVNQELEGIHDNIIEEAFIDACINLDASLFEPLINENQYFQDLDKYRFLQSLKNTFEDVKLKGVLQTTIKPGKCMGCKYGKANLQFFGNRSKPEFSYIINKENNLIEDIFICNMSSGIFTDKLKSL
;
A
#
# COMPACT_ATOMS: atom_id res chain seq x y z
N MET A 1 18.20 33.13 4.81
CA MET A 1 16.99 32.89 5.61
C MET A 1 15.80 32.55 4.72
N GLU A 2 15.52 33.33 3.67
CA GLU A 2 14.44 33.03 2.70
C GLU A 2 14.53 31.65 2.03
N THR A 3 15.73 31.20 1.65
CA THR A 3 15.92 29.88 1.01
C THR A 3 15.54 28.71 1.93
N LEU A 4 15.86 28.82 3.22
CA LEU A 4 15.53 27.78 4.22
C LEU A 4 14.02 27.73 4.48
N ILE A 5 13.35 28.88 4.50
CA ILE A 5 11.90 28.95 4.65
C ILE A 5 11.20 28.32 3.45
N LYS A 6 11.64 28.63 2.21
CA LYS A 6 11.08 28.02 0.99
C LYS A 6 11.28 26.49 0.95
N LEU A 7 12.46 26.00 1.32
CA LEU A 7 12.73 24.55 1.37
C LEU A 7 11.84 23.85 2.39
N LYS A 8 11.67 24.41 3.58
CA LYS A 8 10.83 23.83 4.63
C LYS A 8 9.35 23.81 4.25
N VAL A 9 8.85 24.90 3.66
CA VAL A 9 7.47 24.97 3.17
C VAL A 9 7.22 23.95 2.05
N ASN A 10 8.16 23.77 1.13
CA ASN A 10 8.02 22.77 0.07
C ASN A 10 7.96 21.34 0.64
N GLN A 11 8.81 21.00 1.59
CA GLN A 11 8.78 19.69 2.25
C GLN A 11 7.47 19.43 3.00
N GLU A 12 6.91 20.45 3.65
CA GLU A 12 5.62 20.35 4.32
C GLU A 12 4.47 20.12 3.30
N LEU A 13 4.50 20.81 2.16
CA LEU A 13 3.51 20.62 1.08
C LEU A 13 3.62 19.24 0.42
N GLU A 14 4.85 18.77 0.17
CA GLU A 14 5.11 17.41 -0.35
C GLU A 14 4.61 16.34 0.63
N GLY A 15 4.86 16.52 1.94
CA GLY A 15 4.34 15.62 2.97
C GLY A 15 2.80 15.58 3.04
N ILE A 16 2.12 16.70 2.81
CA ILE A 16 0.65 16.74 2.73
C ILE A 16 0.15 15.96 1.52
N HIS A 17 0.78 16.18 0.36
CA HIS A 17 0.44 15.48 -0.88
C HIS A 17 0.62 13.96 -0.73
N ASP A 18 1.70 13.52 -0.10
CA ASP A 18 1.97 12.10 0.09
C ASP A 18 1.05 11.44 1.11
N ASN A 19 0.55 12.18 2.10
CA ASN A 19 -0.51 11.66 2.97
C ASN A 19 -1.81 11.42 2.17
N ILE A 20 -2.15 12.32 1.23
CA ILE A 20 -3.31 12.14 0.35
C ILE A 20 -3.12 10.92 -0.56
N ILE A 21 -1.91 10.72 -1.11
CA ILE A 21 -1.57 9.52 -1.91
C ILE A 21 -1.70 8.25 -1.07
N GLU A 22 -1.18 8.23 0.16
CA GLU A 22 -1.30 7.09 1.06
C GLU A 22 -2.76 6.76 1.39
N GLU A 23 -3.55 7.77 1.77
CA GLU A 23 -4.97 7.60 2.10
C GLU A 23 -5.74 7.04 0.90
N ALA A 24 -5.52 7.60 -0.30
CA ALA A 24 -6.17 7.11 -1.51
C ALA A 24 -5.71 5.71 -1.93
N PHE A 25 -4.43 5.37 -1.70
CA PHE A 25 -3.94 4.01 -1.91
C PHE A 25 -4.62 3.01 -0.97
N ILE A 26 -4.77 3.37 0.30
CA ILE A 26 -5.46 2.56 1.30
C ILE A 26 -6.94 2.41 0.93
N ASP A 27 -7.61 3.49 0.54
CA ASP A 27 -9.00 3.48 0.10
C ASP A 27 -9.20 2.65 -1.16
N ALA A 28 -8.28 2.73 -2.12
CA ALA A 28 -8.27 1.86 -3.30
C ALA A 28 -8.19 0.39 -2.91
N CYS A 29 -7.34 0.03 -1.93
CA CYS A 29 -7.22 -1.34 -1.45
C CYS A 29 -8.47 -1.81 -0.65
N ILE A 30 -9.05 -0.94 0.17
CA ILE A 30 -10.28 -1.22 0.92
C ILE A 30 -11.43 -1.50 -0.04
N ASN A 31 -11.62 -0.62 -1.03
CA ASN A 31 -12.74 -0.69 -1.97
C ASN A 31 -12.45 -1.55 -3.21
N LEU A 32 -11.25 -2.11 -3.31
CA LEU A 32 -10.78 -2.89 -4.46
C LEU A 32 -10.94 -2.11 -5.78
N ASP A 33 -10.63 -0.82 -5.75
CA ASP A 33 -10.82 0.12 -6.86
C ASP A 33 -9.59 1.01 -7.05
N ALA A 34 -8.76 0.65 -8.03
CA ALA A 34 -7.54 1.38 -8.35
C ALA A 34 -7.79 2.80 -8.90
N SER A 35 -9.01 3.10 -9.35
CA SER A 35 -9.36 4.43 -9.88
C SER A 35 -9.37 5.52 -8.80
N LEU A 36 -9.46 5.13 -7.52
CA LEU A 36 -9.34 6.06 -6.38
C LEU A 36 -7.91 6.58 -6.22
N PHE A 37 -6.92 5.79 -6.64
CA PHE A 37 -5.49 6.09 -6.51
C PHE A 37 -4.89 6.68 -7.79
N GLU A 38 -5.33 6.21 -8.97
CA GLU A 38 -4.80 6.58 -10.28
C GLU A 38 -4.64 8.09 -10.55
N PRO A 39 -5.58 8.99 -10.16
CA PRO A 39 -5.47 10.42 -10.45
C PRO A 39 -4.38 11.14 -9.66
N LEU A 40 -3.90 10.55 -8.56
CA LEU A 40 -3.01 11.20 -7.60
C LEU A 40 -1.53 10.92 -7.84
N ILE A 41 -1.22 9.99 -8.75
CA ILE A 41 0.16 9.61 -9.08
C ILE A 41 0.55 10.10 -10.47
N ASN A 42 1.79 10.56 -10.62
CA ASN A 42 2.31 11.06 -11.90
C ASN A 42 2.71 9.91 -12.83
N GLU A 43 2.69 10.14 -14.15
CA GLU A 43 3.06 9.12 -15.15
C GLU A 43 4.51 8.65 -15.03
N ASN A 44 5.40 9.53 -14.55
CA ASN A 44 6.81 9.24 -14.32
C ASN A 44 7.10 8.69 -12.92
N GLN A 45 6.08 8.50 -12.08
CA GLN A 45 6.23 7.92 -10.76
C GLN A 45 6.32 6.39 -10.87
N TYR A 46 7.24 5.81 -10.10
CA TYR A 46 7.48 4.38 -10.08
C TYR A 46 7.11 3.81 -8.72
N PHE A 47 6.54 2.62 -8.75
CA PHE A 47 6.25 1.82 -7.56
C PHE A 47 6.58 0.37 -7.86
N GLN A 48 7.28 -0.32 -6.95
CA GLN A 48 7.71 -1.70 -7.13
C GLN A 48 8.49 -1.92 -8.45
N ASP A 49 9.35 -0.98 -8.82
CA ASP A 49 10.07 -0.96 -10.11
C ASP A 49 9.16 -0.98 -11.35
N LEU A 50 7.89 -0.60 -11.21
CA LEU A 50 6.90 -0.50 -12.28
C LEU A 50 6.55 0.97 -12.51
N ASP A 51 6.43 1.36 -13.79
CA ASP A 51 5.79 2.63 -14.15
C ASP A 51 4.33 2.68 -13.68
N LYS A 52 3.76 3.89 -13.62
CA LYS A 52 2.37 4.13 -13.22
C LYS A 52 1.37 3.10 -13.77
N TYR A 53 1.37 2.88 -15.08
CA TYR A 53 0.36 2.04 -15.72
C TYR A 53 0.53 0.56 -15.39
N ARG A 54 1.78 0.09 -15.34
CA ARG A 54 2.09 -1.29 -14.93
C ARG A 54 1.77 -1.54 -13.46
N PHE A 55 2.06 -0.58 -12.59
CA PHE A 55 1.70 -0.68 -11.17
C PHE A 55 0.17 -0.72 -10.99
N LEU A 56 -0.56 0.20 -11.64
CA LEU A 56 -2.03 0.22 -11.62
C LEU A 56 -2.63 -1.08 -12.18
N GLN A 57 -2.05 -1.63 -13.24
CA GLN A 57 -2.48 -2.94 -13.76
C GLN A 57 -2.25 -4.05 -12.74
N SER A 58 -1.13 -4.03 -12.00
CA SER A 58 -0.88 -5.01 -10.94
C SER A 58 -1.90 -4.93 -9.79
N LEU A 59 -2.32 -3.71 -9.43
CA LEU A 59 -3.39 -3.48 -8.45
C LEU A 59 -4.72 -4.01 -8.96
N LYS A 60 -5.09 -3.67 -10.21
CA LYS A 60 -6.34 -4.15 -10.83
C LYS A 60 -6.39 -5.68 -10.86
N ASN A 61 -5.31 -6.35 -11.26
CA ASN A 61 -5.22 -7.81 -11.24
C ASN A 61 -5.42 -8.37 -9.82
N THR A 62 -4.72 -7.80 -8.83
CA THR A 62 -4.86 -8.20 -7.42
C THR A 62 -6.31 -8.03 -6.93
N PHE A 63 -6.95 -6.92 -7.28
CA PHE A 63 -8.32 -6.61 -6.87
C PHE A 63 -9.34 -7.52 -7.55
N GLU A 64 -9.17 -7.80 -8.83
CA GLU A 64 -10.00 -8.75 -9.58
C GLU A 64 -9.89 -10.17 -9.01
N ASP A 65 -8.68 -10.65 -8.71
CA ASP A 65 -8.47 -11.95 -8.07
C ASP A 65 -9.19 -12.07 -6.71
N VAL A 66 -9.32 -10.97 -5.98
CA VAL A 66 -10.04 -10.91 -4.71
C VAL A 66 -11.55 -10.87 -4.93
N LYS A 67 -12.03 -10.07 -5.89
CA LYS A 67 -13.45 -10.02 -6.27
C LYS A 67 -13.96 -11.36 -6.79
N LEU A 68 -13.15 -12.09 -7.55
CA LEU A 68 -13.47 -13.45 -8.05
C LEU A 68 -13.71 -14.45 -6.91
N LYS A 69 -13.17 -14.21 -5.72
CA LYS A 69 -13.43 -15.02 -4.50
C LYS A 69 -14.69 -14.58 -3.74
N GLY A 70 -15.46 -13.62 -4.28
CA GLY A 70 -16.68 -13.09 -3.67
C GLY A 70 -16.45 -12.02 -2.61
N VAL A 71 -15.25 -11.42 -2.54
CA VAL A 71 -14.95 -10.33 -1.60
C VAL A 71 -15.25 -8.99 -2.29
N LEU A 72 -16.18 -8.23 -1.72
CA LEU A 72 -16.61 -6.92 -2.28
C LEU A 72 -15.83 -5.74 -1.70
N GLN A 73 -15.34 -5.87 -0.47
CA GLN A 73 -14.56 -4.86 0.24
C GLN A 73 -13.59 -5.60 1.18
N THR A 74 -12.46 -4.96 1.49
CA THR A 74 -11.52 -5.48 2.48
C THR A 74 -11.51 -4.64 3.76
N THR A 75 -11.03 -5.23 4.84
CA THR A 75 -10.70 -4.54 6.09
C THR A 75 -9.20 -4.53 6.29
N ILE A 76 -8.67 -3.47 6.87
CA ILE A 76 -7.23 -3.28 7.06
C ILE A 76 -6.80 -3.67 8.48
N LYS A 77 -5.65 -4.34 8.61
CA LYS A 77 -4.96 -4.55 9.89
C LYS A 77 -3.45 -4.32 9.73
N PRO A 78 -2.77 -3.81 10.76
CA PRO A 78 -1.32 -3.69 10.74
C PRO A 78 -0.66 -5.08 10.75
N GLY A 79 0.53 -5.18 10.16
CA GLY A 79 1.33 -6.38 10.17
C GLY A 79 2.82 -6.11 10.03
N LYS A 80 3.58 -7.19 9.86
CA LYS A 80 5.01 -7.13 9.56
C LYS A 80 5.34 -8.02 8.37
N CYS A 81 6.33 -7.61 7.59
CA CYS A 81 6.93 -8.48 6.59
C CYS A 81 7.78 -9.54 7.29
N MET A 82 7.63 -10.79 6.87
CA MET A 82 8.35 -11.97 7.37
C MET A 82 9.29 -12.55 6.31
N GLY A 83 9.51 -11.81 5.21
CA GLY A 83 10.35 -12.21 4.08
C GLY A 83 11.42 -11.18 3.77
N CYS A 84 11.40 -10.65 2.54
CA CYS A 84 12.46 -9.79 1.97
C CYS A 84 12.77 -8.50 2.76
N LYS A 85 11.78 -7.95 3.48
CA LYS A 85 11.92 -6.76 4.34
C LYS A 85 11.57 -7.12 5.77
N TYR A 86 12.18 -8.18 6.30
CA TYR A 86 11.86 -8.76 7.59
C TYR A 86 11.68 -7.71 8.70
N GLY A 87 10.57 -7.82 9.44
CA GLY A 87 10.21 -6.93 10.55
C GLY A 87 9.57 -5.61 10.15
N LYS A 88 9.69 -5.18 8.88
CA LYS A 88 9.13 -3.91 8.40
C LYS A 88 7.61 -3.93 8.48
N ALA A 89 7.01 -2.82 8.92
CA ALA A 89 5.56 -2.68 9.00
C ALA A 89 4.92 -2.82 7.61
N ASN A 90 3.75 -3.45 7.57
CA ASN A 90 2.93 -3.54 6.36
C ASN A 90 1.45 -3.37 6.71
N LEU A 91 0.66 -3.11 5.68
CA LEU A 91 -0.78 -3.07 5.71
C LEU A 91 -1.32 -4.38 5.13
N GLN A 92 -2.21 -5.03 5.86
CA GLN A 92 -2.78 -6.32 5.51
C GLN A 92 -4.27 -6.16 5.26
N PHE A 93 -4.74 -6.60 4.10
CA PHE A 93 -6.12 -6.41 3.66
C PHE A 93 -6.86 -7.75 3.70
N PHE A 94 -7.91 -7.83 4.52
CA PHE A 94 -8.67 -9.05 4.80
C PHE A 94 -10.05 -8.97 4.15
N GLY A 95 -10.42 -10.02 3.41
CA GLY A 95 -11.80 -10.28 3.04
C GLY A 95 -12.52 -11.10 4.11
N ASN A 96 -13.25 -12.13 3.68
CA ASN A 96 -14.07 -12.97 4.56
C ASN A 96 -13.29 -14.10 5.27
N ARG A 97 -11.96 -14.14 5.12
CA ARG A 97 -11.10 -15.23 5.61
C ARG A 97 -10.17 -14.77 6.74
N SER A 98 -9.65 -15.73 7.50
CA SER A 98 -8.71 -15.48 8.61
C SER A 98 -7.32 -15.01 8.15
N LYS A 99 -6.97 -15.25 6.89
CA LYS A 99 -5.73 -14.79 6.25
C LYS A 99 -5.98 -13.55 5.41
N PRO A 100 -4.99 -12.65 5.28
CA PRO A 100 -5.10 -11.52 4.38
C PRO A 100 -5.23 -12.00 2.94
N GLU A 101 -6.01 -11.29 2.13
CA GLU A 101 -6.11 -11.50 0.69
C GLU A 101 -4.85 -11.00 -0.02
N PHE A 102 -4.30 -9.88 0.44
CA PHE A 102 -3.03 -9.30 -0.01
C PHE A 102 -2.47 -8.37 1.07
N SER A 103 -1.24 -7.91 0.88
CA SER A 103 -0.57 -6.98 1.81
C SER A 103 0.42 -6.10 1.06
N TYR A 104 0.60 -4.86 1.52
CA TYR A 104 1.52 -3.89 0.92
C TYR A 104 2.39 -3.23 1.98
N ILE A 105 3.62 -2.88 1.61
CA ILE A 105 4.47 -1.98 2.38
C ILE A 105 4.43 -0.62 1.69
N ILE A 106 4.09 0.41 2.46
CA ILE A 106 4.26 1.81 2.07
C ILE A 106 5.57 2.27 2.69
N ASN A 107 6.58 2.43 1.85
CA ASN A 107 7.91 2.86 2.27
C ASN A 107 7.98 4.38 2.26
N LYS A 108 8.42 4.96 3.38
CA LYS A 108 8.56 6.41 3.51
C LYS A 108 9.96 6.80 3.96
N GLU A 109 10.47 7.90 3.41
CA GLU A 109 11.65 8.61 3.87
C GLU A 109 11.29 10.08 4.10
N ASN A 110 11.58 10.63 5.29
CA ASN A 110 11.23 12.01 5.66
C ASN A 110 9.74 12.37 5.44
N ASN A 111 8.84 11.42 5.72
CA ASN A 111 7.39 11.49 5.46
C ASN A 111 6.97 11.48 3.99
N LEU A 112 7.91 11.36 3.05
CA LEU A 112 7.63 11.22 1.64
C LEU A 112 7.56 9.76 1.24
N ILE A 113 6.61 9.38 0.38
CA ILE A 113 6.47 8.04 -0.17
C ILE A 113 7.61 7.81 -1.16
N GLU A 114 8.51 6.90 -0.80
CA GLU A 114 9.60 6.45 -1.68
C GLU A 114 9.11 5.33 -2.61
N ASP A 115 8.33 4.39 -2.07
CA ASP A 115 7.85 3.23 -2.81
C ASP A 115 6.62 2.60 -2.16
N ILE A 116 5.81 1.92 -2.96
CA ILE A 116 4.70 1.07 -2.52
C ILE A 116 4.84 -0.26 -3.22
N PHE A 117 4.99 -1.34 -2.45
CA PHE A 117 5.21 -2.66 -3.03
C PHE A 117 4.51 -3.78 -2.28
N ILE A 118 4.16 -4.82 -3.02
CA ILE A 118 3.45 -5.98 -2.50
C ILE A 118 4.32 -6.76 -1.51
N CYS A 119 3.70 -7.24 -0.43
CA CYS A 119 4.32 -8.06 0.59
C CYS A 119 3.73 -9.48 0.56
N ASN A 120 4.42 -10.40 -0.11
CA ASN A 120 3.97 -11.79 -0.26
C ASN A 120 4.16 -12.67 0.98
N MET A 121 4.87 -12.19 2.00
CA MET A 121 5.14 -12.90 3.24
C MET A 121 4.78 -12.04 4.46
N SER A 122 3.55 -11.53 4.53
CA SER A 122 3.08 -10.78 5.70
C SER A 122 2.78 -11.69 6.90
N SER A 123 2.89 -11.15 8.11
CA SER A 123 2.70 -11.90 9.36
C SER A 123 1.34 -12.60 9.45
N GLY A 124 0.27 -12.01 8.92
CA GLY A 124 -1.08 -12.57 8.93
C GLY A 124 -1.25 -13.80 8.03
N ILE A 125 -0.34 -14.04 7.09
CA ILE A 125 -0.31 -15.31 6.33
C ILE A 125 0.04 -16.49 7.27
N PHE A 126 0.79 -16.22 8.35
CA PHE A 126 1.30 -17.24 9.27
C PHE A 126 0.46 -17.40 10.55
N THR A 127 -0.45 -16.47 10.87
CA THR A 127 -1.16 -16.44 12.16
C THR A 127 -2.12 -17.62 12.39
N ASP A 128 -2.59 -18.29 11.35
CA ASP A 128 -3.47 -19.47 11.51
C ASP A 128 -2.72 -20.71 12.05
N LYS A 129 -1.39 -20.75 11.94
CA LYS A 129 -0.59 -21.90 12.44
C LYS A 129 -0.41 -21.91 13.95
N LEU A 130 -0.62 -20.79 14.65
CA LEU A 130 -0.33 -20.67 16.09
C LEU A 130 -1.56 -20.86 16.99
N LYS A 131 -2.78 -20.93 16.43
CA LYS A 131 -4.02 -21.16 17.21
C LYS A 131 -4.47 -22.63 17.27
N SER A 132 -3.65 -23.55 16.74
CA SER A 132 -3.94 -24.99 16.68
C SER A 132 -2.96 -25.86 17.48
N LEU A 133 -2.20 -25.24 18.40
CA LEU A 133 -1.34 -25.92 19.38
C LEU A 133 -1.84 -25.64 20.79
#